data_AF-A0A0P7ZLB5-F1
#
_entry.id   AF-A0A0P7ZLB5-F1
#
_cell.length_a   1.000
_cell.length_b   1.000
_cell.length_c   1.000
_cell.angle_alpha   90.00
_cell.angle_beta   90.00
_cell.angle_gamma   90.00
#
_symmetry.space_group_name_H-M   'P 1'
#
loop_
_entity.id
_entity.type
_entity.pdbx_description
1 polymer ?
#
loop_
_entity_poly.entity_id
_entity_poly.type
_entity_poly.pdbx_seq_one_letter_code
_entity_poly.pdbx_strand_id
1 'polypeptide(L)'
;MAAEQTGADNKLQKHSFDTMTADAADAMTADAMTADAMTADAMTADAMTADAMTADAMTADAMTADAIASRLSTIRPRVPSSVKLIAVTKTFPSEIVRAAYAAGIRDFAENKVQESVEKQAQLADLTDVVWHFIGHIQSNKSRKVVEHFDWIHSVDSLKLAARLDRHAAELGKQPTCCLQVKLAIDPTKDGFERADLLAAVPELDQLMHLNIVGLMVIAPYGLSPAATQKVFERGQDLATEIKALTPNRLRMDELSMGMSGDFEWAIAAGATMIRLGSSLFGARQR
;
A
#
# COMPACT_ATOMS: atom_id res chain seq x y z
N MET A 1 -39.66 41.99 41.48
CA MET A 1 -38.92 43.06 40.78
C MET A 1 -38.49 42.52 39.43
N ALA A 2 -39.04 43.12 38.35
CA ALA A 2 -38.70 43.05 36.90
C ALA A 2 -38.54 41.65 36.25
N ALA A 3 -39.38 41.17 35.30
CA ALA A 3 -39.77 41.67 33.96
C ALA A 3 -38.54 41.81 33.01
N GLU A 4 -38.48 41.42 31.74
CA GLU A 4 -39.33 40.83 30.67
C GLU A 4 -38.32 40.42 29.55
N GLN A 5 -38.41 39.24 28.92
CA GLN A 5 -38.95 39.01 27.57
C GLN A 5 -38.47 39.94 26.44
N THR A 6 -37.83 39.39 25.40
CA THR A 6 -38.10 39.66 23.96
C THR A 6 -37.11 38.89 23.05
N GLY A 7 -37.62 38.42 21.91
CA GLY A 7 -36.83 37.77 20.85
C GLY A 7 -37.67 36.82 20.00
N ALA A 8 -38.67 37.37 19.31
CA ALA A 8 -39.63 36.65 18.47
C ALA A 8 -39.13 36.44 17.03
N ASP A 9 -39.63 35.34 16.45
CA ASP A 9 -40.12 35.13 15.08
C ASP A 9 -39.73 36.09 13.94
N ASN A 10 -39.29 35.50 12.82
CA ASN A 10 -39.78 35.94 11.51
C ASN A 10 -39.92 34.75 10.53
N LYS A 11 -41.16 34.29 10.33
CA LYS A 11 -41.66 33.55 9.17
C LYS A 11 -42.26 34.57 8.19
N LEU A 12 -42.19 34.27 6.88
CA LEU A 12 -43.02 34.74 5.74
C LEU A 12 -42.08 34.97 4.53
N GLN A 13 -42.34 34.57 3.28
CA GLN A 13 -43.45 33.85 2.66
C GLN A 13 -43.02 33.43 1.23
N LYS A 14 -43.73 32.43 0.71
CA LYS A 14 -43.71 31.84 -0.64
C LYS A 14 -43.95 32.85 -1.77
N HIS A 15 -43.49 32.53 -2.99
CA HIS A 15 -44.39 32.34 -4.15
C HIS A 15 -43.71 31.58 -5.32
N SER A 16 -44.34 30.47 -5.73
CA SER A 16 -44.20 29.82 -7.04
C SER A 16 -44.91 30.63 -8.12
N PHE A 17 -44.47 30.52 -9.38
CA PHE A 17 -45.37 30.45 -10.54
C PHE A 17 -44.69 29.73 -11.72
N ASP A 18 -45.42 28.73 -12.26
CA ASP A 18 -45.23 28.07 -13.55
C ASP A 18 -45.34 29.06 -14.71
N THR A 19 -44.73 28.76 -15.87
CA THR A 19 -45.46 28.47 -17.14
C THR A 19 -44.51 28.19 -18.32
N MET A 20 -44.92 27.22 -19.13
CA MET A 20 -44.44 26.87 -20.47
C MET A 20 -44.71 27.98 -21.49
N THR A 21 -43.91 28.06 -22.57
CA THR A 21 -44.36 28.03 -23.98
C THR A 21 -43.19 27.91 -24.96
N ALA A 22 -43.42 27.17 -26.05
CA ALA A 22 -42.60 27.05 -27.24
C ALA A 22 -42.97 28.16 -28.26
N ASP A 23 -42.03 28.56 -29.14
CA ASP A 23 -42.19 28.55 -30.60
C ASP A 23 -41.10 29.34 -31.36
N ALA A 24 -40.85 28.87 -32.59
CA ALA A 24 -40.44 29.57 -33.82
C ALA A 24 -39.04 29.27 -34.41
N ALA A 25 -39.04 28.30 -35.33
CA ALA A 25 -38.27 28.28 -36.59
C ALA A 25 -38.74 29.45 -37.51
N ASP A 26 -38.19 29.83 -38.66
CA ASP A 26 -37.38 29.20 -39.70
C ASP A 26 -37.01 30.31 -40.73
N ALA A 27 -36.02 30.07 -41.62
CA ALA A 27 -35.96 30.52 -43.05
C ALA A 27 -34.54 30.84 -43.60
N MET A 28 -34.01 29.88 -44.36
CA MET A 28 -33.48 29.94 -45.74
C MET A 28 -32.61 31.12 -46.23
N THR A 29 -31.44 30.79 -46.80
CA THR A 29 -31.15 30.96 -48.26
C THR A 29 -29.92 30.15 -48.67
N ALA A 30 -29.98 29.57 -49.86
CA ALA A 30 -28.93 28.79 -50.53
C ALA A 30 -28.48 29.53 -51.79
N ASP A 31 -27.21 29.37 -52.17
CA ASP A 31 -26.65 29.46 -53.54
C ASP A 31 -25.12 29.22 -53.43
N ALA A 32 -24.34 28.74 -54.40
CA ALA A 32 -24.39 27.69 -55.41
C ALA A 32 -23.00 27.75 -56.13
N MET A 33 -22.48 26.61 -56.61
CA MET A 33 -21.45 26.46 -57.67
C MET A 33 -19.97 26.77 -57.31
N THR A 34 -18.93 26.01 -57.68
CA THR A 34 -18.67 25.12 -58.84
C THR A 34 -17.63 24.03 -58.51
N ALA A 35 -17.59 22.99 -59.37
CA ALA A 35 -16.81 21.76 -59.29
C ALA A 35 -15.53 21.75 -60.19
N ASP A 36 -14.85 20.59 -60.18
CA ASP A 36 -13.78 20.06 -61.05
C ASP A 36 -12.34 20.21 -60.49
N ALA A 37 -11.46 19.20 -60.46
CA ALA A 37 -11.37 17.94 -61.20
C ALA A 37 -10.62 16.83 -60.43
N MET A 38 -10.91 15.58 -60.81
CA MET A 38 -10.24 14.33 -60.39
C MET A 38 -8.80 14.21 -60.94
N THR A 39 -7.92 13.47 -60.25
CA THR A 39 -7.15 12.34 -60.83
C THR A 39 -6.40 11.55 -59.74
N ALA A 40 -6.20 10.26 -60.01
CA ALA A 40 -5.78 9.21 -59.09
C ALA A 40 -4.26 8.92 -59.10
N ASP A 41 -3.85 8.15 -58.08
CA ASP A 41 -2.69 7.25 -57.97
C ASP A 41 -1.25 7.80 -58.07
N ALA A 42 -0.53 7.67 -56.94
CA ALA A 42 0.80 7.03 -56.89
C ALA A 42 1.22 6.73 -55.44
N MET A 43 1.30 5.44 -55.11
CA MET A 43 2.10 4.94 -53.99
C MET A 43 3.59 5.01 -54.35
N THR A 44 4.43 5.59 -53.49
CA THR A 44 5.84 5.18 -53.32
C THR A 44 6.31 5.43 -51.88
N ALA A 45 7.00 4.43 -51.34
CA ALA A 45 7.63 4.38 -50.03
C ALA A 45 8.94 5.20 -49.94
N ASP A 46 9.47 5.25 -48.72
CA ASP A 46 10.80 5.71 -48.27
C ASP A 46 11.02 7.21 -48.07
N ALA A 47 11.08 7.63 -46.80
CA ALA A 47 12.38 7.66 -46.11
C ALA A 47 12.19 8.13 -44.66
N MET A 48 12.59 7.25 -43.74
CA MET A 48 12.79 7.53 -42.33
C MET A 48 13.72 8.73 -42.13
N THR A 49 13.23 9.82 -41.56
CA THR A 49 14.10 10.76 -40.84
C THR A 49 14.16 10.32 -39.38
N ALA A 50 15.20 9.55 -39.08
CA ALA A 50 15.70 9.33 -37.74
C ALA A 50 16.10 10.68 -37.13
N ASP A 51 15.28 11.23 -36.25
CA ASP A 51 15.69 12.32 -35.33
C ASP A 51 14.69 12.47 -34.15
N ALA A 52 14.31 11.34 -33.56
CA ALA A 52 13.60 11.28 -32.28
C ALA A 52 14.30 10.35 -31.28
N MET A 53 15.62 10.23 -31.39
CA MET A 53 16.46 9.54 -30.40
C MET A 53 17.58 10.49 -29.99
N THR A 54 17.44 11.10 -28.82
CA THR A 54 18.31 10.90 -27.64
C THR A 54 18.22 12.11 -26.70
N ALA A 55 17.26 12.05 -25.78
CA ALA A 55 17.39 12.65 -24.45
C ALA A 55 17.20 11.62 -23.32
N ASP A 56 16.73 10.40 -23.63
CA ASP A 56 16.41 9.35 -22.64
C ASP A 56 17.49 8.27 -22.44
N ALA A 57 18.66 8.41 -23.05
CA ALA A 57 19.69 7.35 -23.00
C ALA A 57 20.56 7.35 -21.73
N MET A 58 20.37 8.27 -20.78
CA MET A 58 21.25 8.41 -19.60
C MET A 58 20.61 8.14 -18.22
N THR A 59 19.38 7.61 -18.13
CA THR A 59 18.80 7.20 -16.82
C THR A 59 18.09 5.84 -16.80
N ALA A 60 18.17 5.05 -17.88
CA ALA A 60 17.50 3.74 -17.99
C ALA A 60 18.11 2.62 -17.11
N ASP A 61 19.31 2.82 -16.54
CA ASP A 61 19.96 1.84 -15.66
C ASP A 61 19.27 1.68 -14.30
N ALA A 62 18.26 2.49 -13.98
CA ALA A 62 17.72 2.55 -12.63
C ALA A 62 16.85 1.35 -12.24
N MET A 63 16.26 0.61 -13.20
CA MET A 63 15.09 -0.25 -12.90
C MET A 63 14.95 -1.49 -13.77
N THR A 64 16.03 -1.97 -14.39
CA THR A 64 16.04 -3.25 -15.12
C THR A 64 16.12 -4.44 -14.15
N ALA A 65 15.77 -5.64 -14.62
CA ALA A 65 15.96 -6.87 -13.85
C ALA A 65 17.43 -7.05 -13.42
N ASP A 66 18.39 -6.69 -14.29
CA ASP A 66 19.82 -6.75 -14.00
C ASP A 66 20.24 -5.76 -12.91
N ALA A 67 19.72 -4.53 -12.93
CA ALA A 67 19.99 -3.54 -11.89
C ALA A 67 19.43 -3.99 -10.53
N ILE A 68 18.22 -4.57 -10.52
CA ILE A 68 17.61 -5.13 -9.31
C ILE A 68 18.42 -6.34 -8.83
N ALA A 69 18.83 -7.25 -9.72
CA ALA A 69 19.66 -8.40 -9.40
C ALA A 69 21.03 -7.99 -8.83
N SER A 70 21.64 -6.96 -9.40
CA SER A 70 22.90 -6.38 -8.91
C SER A 70 22.75 -5.83 -7.48
N ARG A 71 21.70 -5.04 -7.22
CA ARG A 71 21.42 -4.55 -5.85
C ARG A 71 21.11 -5.68 -4.88
N LEU A 72 20.35 -6.69 -5.31
CA LEU A 72 20.09 -7.89 -4.52
C LEU A 72 21.38 -8.63 -4.15
N SER A 73 22.32 -8.78 -5.09
CA SER A 73 23.62 -9.42 -4.82
C SER A 73 24.45 -8.66 -3.78
N THR A 74 24.26 -7.34 -3.65
CA THR A 74 24.91 -6.50 -2.62
C THR A 74 24.18 -6.55 -1.27
N ILE A 75 22.87 -6.79 -1.27
CA ILE A 75 22.05 -6.85 -0.05
C ILE A 75 22.08 -8.24 0.57
N ARG A 76 21.92 -9.30 -0.23
CA ARG A 76 21.79 -10.69 0.23
C ARG A 76 22.88 -11.14 1.20
N PRO A 77 24.18 -10.82 1.00
CA PRO A 77 25.23 -11.21 1.95
C PRO A 77 25.06 -10.61 3.36
N ARG A 78 24.28 -9.53 3.51
CA ARG A 78 23.99 -8.85 4.79
C ARG A 78 22.68 -9.31 5.42
N VAL A 79 21.94 -10.19 4.77
CA VAL A 79 20.63 -10.68 5.21
C VAL A 79 20.73 -12.18 5.45
N PRO A 80 20.66 -12.65 6.71
CA PRO A 80 20.67 -14.08 7.01
C PRO A 80 19.55 -14.82 6.29
N SER A 81 19.75 -16.10 5.96
CA SER A 81 18.74 -16.90 5.26
C SER A 81 17.45 -17.10 6.06
N SER A 82 17.50 -16.95 7.39
CA SER A 82 16.34 -16.95 8.28
C SER A 82 15.49 -15.68 8.19
N VAL A 83 15.99 -14.63 7.54
CA VAL A 83 15.31 -13.34 7.41
C VAL A 83 14.73 -13.21 6.01
N LYS A 84 13.40 -13.09 5.96
CA LYS A 84 12.66 -12.84 4.73
C LYS A 84 12.84 -11.39 4.28
N LEU A 85 13.17 -11.21 3.02
CA LEU A 85 13.25 -9.90 2.36
C LEU A 85 11.97 -9.67 1.59
N ILE A 86 11.24 -8.61 1.95
CA ILE A 86 9.99 -8.20 1.30
C ILE A 86 10.27 -6.95 0.48
N ALA A 87 10.00 -7.01 -0.83
CA ALA A 87 10.22 -5.89 -1.74
C ALA A 87 9.04 -4.92 -1.70
N VAL A 88 9.27 -3.69 -1.27
CA VAL A 88 8.25 -2.65 -1.17
C VAL A 88 8.11 -1.95 -2.51
N THR A 89 7.04 -2.30 -3.25
CA THR A 89 6.79 -1.88 -4.63
C THR A 89 5.72 -0.79 -4.77
N LYS A 90 5.30 -0.19 -3.66
CA LYS A 90 4.42 0.98 -3.67
C LYS A 90 4.94 2.05 -4.63
N THR A 91 4.04 2.68 -5.37
CA THR A 91 4.34 3.75 -6.34
C THR A 91 5.19 3.32 -7.54
N PHE A 92 5.55 2.04 -7.67
CA PHE A 92 6.19 1.48 -8.86
C PHE A 92 5.17 0.74 -9.73
N PRO A 93 5.32 0.79 -11.07
CA PRO A 93 4.42 0.08 -11.97
C PRO A 93 4.70 -1.44 -11.97
N SER A 94 3.83 -2.23 -12.58
CA SER A 94 3.88 -3.70 -12.52
C SER A 94 5.12 -4.29 -13.19
N GLU A 95 5.72 -3.58 -14.15
CA GLU A 95 6.96 -3.97 -14.83
C GLU A 95 8.13 -4.09 -13.85
N ILE A 96 8.15 -3.25 -12.80
CA ILE A 96 9.18 -3.32 -11.74
C ILE A 96 9.01 -4.58 -10.89
N VAL A 97 7.76 -4.94 -10.59
CA VAL A 97 7.46 -6.18 -9.88
C VAL A 97 7.88 -7.38 -10.72
N ARG A 98 7.59 -7.36 -12.03
CA ARG A 98 7.99 -8.41 -12.97
C ARG A 98 9.51 -8.55 -13.08
N ALA A 99 10.24 -7.43 -13.15
CA ALA A 99 11.70 -7.43 -13.16
C ALA A 99 12.29 -7.98 -11.85
N ALA A 100 11.74 -7.58 -10.70
CA ALA A 100 12.14 -8.11 -9.40
C ALA A 100 11.81 -9.60 -9.23
N TYR A 101 10.68 -10.04 -9.78
CA TYR A 101 10.28 -11.44 -9.81
C TYR A 101 11.25 -12.29 -10.64
N ALA A 102 11.66 -11.79 -11.80
CA ALA A 102 12.68 -12.42 -12.64
C ALA A 102 14.04 -12.52 -11.92
N ALA A 103 14.35 -11.56 -11.04
CA ALA A 103 15.52 -11.59 -10.16
C ALA A 103 15.36 -12.50 -8.92
N GLY A 104 14.24 -13.23 -8.79
CA GLY A 104 14.02 -14.23 -7.75
C GLY A 104 13.26 -13.75 -6.50
N ILE A 105 12.75 -12.51 -6.47
CA ILE A 105 11.89 -12.05 -5.38
C ILE A 105 10.48 -12.66 -5.53
N ARG A 106 9.84 -13.02 -4.41
CA ARG A 106 8.46 -13.52 -4.36
C ARG A 106 7.56 -12.73 -3.43
N ASP A 107 8.11 -12.19 -2.35
CA ASP A 107 7.37 -11.39 -1.38
C ASP A 107 7.37 -9.91 -1.77
N PHE A 108 6.19 -9.38 -2.10
CA PHE A 108 6.00 -7.98 -2.50
C PHE A 108 5.04 -7.25 -1.57
N ALA A 109 5.37 -6.01 -1.22
CA ALA A 109 4.61 -5.20 -0.29
C ALA A 109 4.08 -3.92 -0.91
N GLU A 110 2.79 -3.67 -0.63
CA GLU A 110 2.06 -2.49 -1.06
C GLU A 110 1.43 -1.76 0.13
N ASN A 111 1.11 -0.47 -0.05
CA ASN A 111 0.49 0.34 0.99
C ASN A 111 -0.86 0.96 0.61
N LYS A 112 -1.35 0.73 -0.61
CA LYS A 112 -2.62 1.27 -1.11
C LYS A 112 -3.40 0.19 -1.83
N VAL A 113 -4.57 -0.15 -1.29
CA VAL A 113 -5.41 -1.24 -1.81
C VAL A 113 -5.74 -1.08 -3.29
N GLN A 114 -6.16 0.12 -3.72
CA GLN A 114 -6.60 0.32 -5.11
C GLN A 114 -5.47 0.07 -6.12
N GLU A 115 -4.30 0.68 -5.90
CA GLU A 115 -3.10 0.47 -6.71
C GLU A 115 -2.69 -1.01 -6.73
N SER A 116 -2.82 -1.69 -5.59
CA SER A 116 -2.41 -3.09 -5.47
C SER A 116 -3.30 -4.03 -6.25
N VAL A 117 -4.62 -3.83 -6.22
CA VAL A 117 -5.58 -4.69 -6.95
C VAL A 117 -5.34 -4.61 -8.46
N GLU A 118 -5.12 -3.39 -8.97
CA GLU A 118 -4.81 -3.18 -10.40
C GLU A 118 -3.48 -3.84 -10.77
N LYS A 119 -2.45 -3.67 -9.93
CA LYS A 119 -1.13 -4.27 -10.13
C LYS A 119 -1.16 -5.80 -10.07
N GLN A 120 -1.91 -6.38 -9.14
CA GLN A 120 -2.13 -7.82 -9.02
C GLN A 120 -2.79 -8.41 -10.27
N ALA A 121 -3.81 -7.72 -10.81
CA ALA A 121 -4.48 -8.17 -12.03
C ALA A 121 -3.54 -8.22 -13.24
N GLN A 122 -2.63 -7.24 -13.36
CA GLN A 122 -1.61 -7.19 -14.43
C GLN A 122 -0.51 -8.25 -14.27
N LEU A 123 -0.39 -8.85 -13.10
CA LEU A 123 0.65 -9.82 -12.73
C LEU A 123 0.07 -11.19 -12.39
N ALA A 124 -1.18 -11.45 -12.77
CA ALA A 124 -1.86 -12.71 -12.49
C ALA A 124 -1.20 -13.92 -13.17
N ASP A 125 -0.32 -13.70 -14.14
CA ASP A 125 0.52 -14.73 -14.76
C ASP A 125 1.68 -15.19 -13.86
N LEU A 126 2.04 -14.44 -12.83
CA LEU A 126 3.06 -14.80 -11.84
C LEU A 126 2.42 -15.62 -10.71
N THR A 127 2.75 -16.91 -10.63
CA THR A 127 1.93 -17.89 -9.88
C THR A 127 2.32 -18.09 -8.41
N ASP A 128 3.53 -17.69 -8.01
CA ASP A 128 4.07 -17.89 -6.65
C ASP A 128 4.42 -16.56 -5.96
N VAL A 129 3.75 -15.47 -6.35
CA VAL A 129 3.85 -14.17 -5.67
C VAL A 129 3.12 -14.21 -4.33
N VAL A 130 3.76 -13.68 -3.29
CA VAL A 130 3.16 -13.44 -1.97
C VAL A 130 2.96 -11.94 -1.79
N TRP A 131 1.71 -11.53 -1.57
CA TRP A 131 1.34 -10.13 -1.41
C TRP A 131 1.20 -9.74 0.07
N HIS A 132 1.93 -8.70 0.45
CA HIS A 132 1.95 -8.13 1.79
C HIS A 132 1.31 -6.73 1.79
N PHE A 133 0.31 -6.51 2.65
CA PHE A 133 -0.20 -5.18 2.91
C PHE A 133 0.52 -4.57 4.13
N ILE A 134 1.16 -3.41 3.92
CA ILE A 134 1.96 -2.72 4.95
C ILE A 134 1.51 -1.27 5.19
N GLY A 135 0.41 -0.85 4.57
CA GLY A 135 -0.15 0.50 4.69
C GLY A 135 -1.22 0.62 5.78
N HIS A 136 -1.63 1.84 6.10
CA HIS A 136 -2.79 2.04 6.97
C HIS A 136 -4.07 1.48 6.33
N ILE A 137 -4.87 0.73 7.10
CA ILE A 137 -6.10 0.10 6.61
C ILE A 137 -7.30 0.96 6.99
N GLN A 138 -7.85 1.65 6.01
CA GLN A 138 -9.12 2.32 6.19
C GLN A 138 -10.25 1.29 6.38
N SER A 139 -11.15 1.59 7.31
CA SER A 139 -12.28 0.74 7.69
C SER A 139 -13.11 0.22 6.50
N ASN A 140 -13.33 1.04 5.47
CA ASN A 140 -14.09 0.71 4.24
C ASN A 140 -13.27 -0.08 3.20
N LYS A 141 -11.96 -0.24 3.40
CA LYS A 141 -11.07 -1.02 2.52
C LYS A 141 -10.65 -2.35 3.11
N SER A 142 -10.88 -2.57 4.42
CA SER A 142 -10.52 -3.80 5.14
C SER A 142 -10.95 -5.10 4.43
N ARG A 143 -12.18 -5.18 3.91
CA ARG A 143 -12.63 -6.35 3.14
C ARG A 143 -11.75 -6.62 1.92
N LYS A 144 -11.46 -5.60 1.11
CA LYS A 144 -10.59 -5.74 -0.06
C LYS A 144 -9.17 -6.15 0.32
N VAL A 145 -8.67 -5.73 1.50
CA VAL A 145 -7.36 -6.20 1.99
C VAL A 145 -7.40 -7.72 2.19
N VAL A 146 -8.43 -8.25 2.85
CA VAL A 146 -8.59 -9.71 3.05
C VAL A 146 -8.77 -10.45 1.72
N GLU A 147 -9.47 -9.85 0.76
CA GLU A 147 -9.67 -10.45 -0.57
C GLU A 147 -8.37 -10.59 -1.37
N HIS A 148 -7.39 -9.72 -1.16
CA HIS A 148 -6.26 -9.57 -2.09
C HIS A 148 -4.86 -9.81 -1.52
N PHE A 149 -4.71 -9.94 -0.20
CA PHE A 149 -3.39 -10.07 0.42
C PHE A 149 -3.26 -11.34 1.25
N ASP A 150 -2.10 -11.98 1.13
CA ASP A 150 -1.70 -13.14 1.91
C ASP A 150 -1.27 -12.73 3.31
N TRP A 151 -0.59 -11.57 3.39
CA TRP A 151 -0.07 -10.99 4.63
C TRP A 151 -0.62 -9.60 4.90
N ILE A 152 -0.95 -9.32 6.16
CA ILE A 152 -1.40 -8.01 6.65
C ILE A 152 -0.54 -7.61 7.84
N HIS A 153 0.38 -6.66 7.65
CA HIS A 153 1.35 -6.30 8.69
C HIS A 153 0.85 -5.19 9.62
N SER A 154 -0.11 -4.41 9.15
CA SER A 154 -0.52 -3.13 9.70
C SER A 154 -1.81 -3.21 10.52
N VAL A 155 -2.04 -4.32 11.23
CA VAL A 155 -3.18 -4.43 12.14
C VAL A 155 -2.87 -3.63 13.41
N ASP A 156 -3.47 -2.45 13.53
CA ASP A 156 -3.10 -1.41 14.51
C ASP A 156 -4.08 -1.25 15.69
N SER A 157 -5.19 -1.98 15.68
CA SER A 157 -6.21 -1.89 16.72
C SER A 157 -7.05 -3.17 16.81
N LEU A 158 -7.58 -3.46 18.01
CA LEU A 158 -8.47 -4.60 18.23
C LEU A 158 -9.73 -4.50 17.35
N LYS A 159 -10.28 -3.29 17.18
CA LYS A 159 -11.42 -3.02 16.32
C LYS A 159 -11.14 -3.37 14.86
N LEU A 160 -9.94 -3.08 14.36
CA LEU A 160 -9.52 -3.46 13.02
C LEU A 160 -9.33 -4.97 12.92
N ALA A 161 -8.66 -5.59 13.90
CA ALA A 161 -8.46 -7.04 13.95
C ALA A 161 -9.80 -7.80 13.89
N ALA A 162 -10.76 -7.45 14.76
CA ALA A 162 -12.10 -8.06 14.77
C ALA A 162 -12.85 -7.86 13.44
N ARG A 163 -12.66 -6.72 12.76
CA ARG A 163 -13.26 -6.47 11.45
C ARG A 163 -12.64 -7.35 10.36
N LEU A 164 -11.32 -7.47 10.34
CA LEU A 164 -10.60 -8.32 9.40
C LEU A 164 -10.95 -9.79 9.62
N ASP A 165 -11.04 -10.24 10.86
CA ASP A 165 -11.45 -11.60 11.24
C ASP A 165 -12.84 -11.95 10.69
N ARG A 166 -13.83 -11.07 10.91
CA ARG A 166 -15.17 -11.24 10.34
C ARG A 166 -15.15 -11.32 8.82
N HIS A 167 -14.39 -10.45 8.14
CA HIS A 167 -14.30 -10.51 6.68
C HIS A 167 -13.59 -11.77 6.19
N ALA A 168 -12.57 -12.24 6.90
CA ALA A 168 -11.88 -13.49 6.61
C ALA A 168 -12.84 -14.68 6.74
N ALA A 169 -13.68 -14.70 7.79
CA ALA A 169 -14.75 -15.68 7.95
C ALA A 169 -15.75 -15.67 6.78
N GLU A 170 -16.28 -14.49 6.44
CA GLU A 170 -17.24 -14.30 5.34
C GLU A 170 -16.68 -14.73 3.98
N LEU A 171 -15.37 -14.61 3.78
CA LEU A 171 -14.68 -14.92 2.53
C LEU A 171 -14.08 -16.33 2.48
N GLY A 172 -14.13 -17.08 3.58
CA GLY A 172 -13.46 -18.37 3.70
C GLY A 172 -11.92 -18.26 3.57
N LYS A 173 -11.34 -17.15 4.02
CA LYS A 173 -9.90 -16.87 3.98
C LYS A 173 -9.29 -16.87 5.37
N GLN A 174 -7.97 -16.96 5.43
CA GLN A 174 -7.20 -16.83 6.66
C GLN A 174 -5.87 -16.09 6.40
N PRO A 175 -5.90 -14.75 6.26
CA PRO A 175 -4.67 -13.99 6.02
C PRO A 175 -3.73 -14.13 7.23
N THR A 176 -2.43 -14.11 6.95
CA THR A 176 -1.40 -14.07 7.98
C THR A 176 -1.15 -12.64 8.42
N CYS A 177 -1.08 -12.40 9.72
CA CYS A 177 -1.12 -11.05 10.26
C CYS A 177 0.05 -10.77 11.21
N CYS A 178 0.57 -9.54 11.14
CA CYS A 178 1.33 -8.93 12.22
C CYS A 178 0.49 -7.84 12.89
N LEU A 179 0.72 -7.63 14.18
CA LEU A 179 0.16 -6.51 14.92
C LEU A 179 1.15 -5.35 14.89
N GLN A 180 0.73 -4.20 14.37
CA GLN A 180 1.57 -3.00 14.31
C GLN A 180 1.56 -2.31 15.66
N VAL A 181 2.75 -2.14 16.24
CA VAL A 181 2.93 -1.55 17.57
C VAL A 181 3.83 -0.32 17.51
N LYS A 182 3.49 0.67 18.33
CA LYS A 182 4.24 1.91 18.49
C LYS A 182 5.10 1.84 19.75
N LEU A 183 6.41 1.81 19.56
CA LEU A 183 7.39 1.66 20.67
C LEU A 183 8.32 2.88 20.82
N ALA A 184 8.02 3.94 20.07
CA ALA A 184 8.61 5.26 20.16
C ALA A 184 7.60 6.31 19.67
N ILE A 185 7.77 7.56 20.11
CA ILE A 185 6.90 8.66 19.71
C ILE A 185 7.12 8.96 18.23
N ASP A 186 6.09 8.72 17.41
CA ASP A 186 6.04 9.12 16.00
C ASP A 186 4.61 9.58 15.67
N PRO A 187 4.33 10.89 15.55
CA PRO A 187 2.98 11.37 15.26
C PRO A 187 2.48 10.97 13.87
N THR A 188 3.35 10.46 12.99
CA THR A 188 3.03 10.09 11.61
C THR A 188 2.70 8.61 11.42
N LYS A 189 2.75 7.82 12.49
CA LYS A 189 2.53 6.36 12.45
C LYS A 189 1.45 5.92 13.41
N ASP A 190 0.58 5.08 12.88
CA ASP A 190 -0.42 4.33 13.63
C ASP A 190 0.23 3.10 14.31
N GLY A 191 -0.53 2.46 15.18
CA GLY A 191 -0.12 1.25 15.89
C GLY A 191 -0.73 1.21 17.28
N PHE A 192 -0.82 0.02 17.85
CA PHE A 192 -1.15 -0.12 19.25
C PHE A 192 -0.07 0.55 20.11
N GLU A 193 -0.49 1.22 21.18
CA GLU A 193 0.41 1.44 22.31
C GLU A 193 0.64 0.11 23.04
N ARG A 194 1.80 -0.06 23.68
CA ARG A 194 2.16 -1.32 24.37
C ARG A 194 1.08 -1.78 25.34
N ALA A 195 0.57 -0.87 26.17
CA ALA A 195 -0.43 -1.19 27.18
C ALA A 195 -1.75 -1.64 26.56
N ASP A 196 -2.19 -0.97 25.50
CA ASP A 196 -3.42 -1.29 24.78
C ASP A 196 -3.32 -2.65 24.07
N LEU A 197 -2.16 -2.96 23.49
CA LEU A 197 -1.92 -4.27 22.88
C LEU A 197 -2.00 -5.38 23.92
N LEU A 198 -1.30 -5.24 25.06
CA LEU A 198 -1.33 -6.24 26.14
C LEU A 198 -2.75 -6.44 26.68
N ALA A 199 -3.52 -5.36 26.84
CA ALA A 199 -4.91 -5.44 27.26
C ALA A 199 -5.81 -6.15 26.23
N ALA A 200 -5.50 -6.01 24.93
CA ALA A 200 -6.26 -6.63 23.84
C ALA A 200 -5.91 -8.10 23.59
N VAL A 201 -4.80 -8.62 24.13
CA VAL A 201 -4.32 -10.00 23.90
C VAL A 201 -5.42 -11.05 24.11
N PRO A 202 -6.20 -11.06 25.21
CA PRO A 202 -7.23 -12.07 25.41
C PRO A 202 -8.30 -12.10 24.32
N GLU A 203 -8.66 -10.93 23.76
CA GLU A 203 -9.66 -10.83 22.69
C GLU A 203 -9.07 -11.18 21.32
N LEU A 204 -7.82 -10.77 21.06
CA LEU A 204 -7.07 -11.17 19.87
C LEU A 204 -6.89 -12.68 19.80
N ASP A 205 -6.67 -13.32 20.95
CA ASP A 205 -6.59 -14.77 21.11
C ASP A 205 -7.92 -15.49 20.86
N GLN A 206 -9.03 -14.79 20.60
CA GLN A 206 -10.30 -15.41 20.20
C GLN A 206 -10.58 -15.33 18.70
N LEU A 207 -9.83 -14.54 17.92
CA LEU A 207 -10.05 -14.32 16.48
C LEU A 207 -9.64 -15.54 15.63
N MET A 208 -10.61 -16.32 15.14
CA MET A 208 -10.39 -17.67 14.56
C MET A 208 -9.94 -17.64 13.09
N HIS A 209 -10.15 -16.53 12.40
CA HIS A 209 -9.98 -16.39 10.96
C HIS A 209 -8.80 -15.49 10.59
N LEU A 210 -8.06 -14.96 11.57
CA LEU A 210 -6.75 -14.35 11.36
C LEU A 210 -5.65 -15.26 11.89
N ASN A 211 -4.64 -15.53 11.06
CA ASN A 211 -3.43 -16.19 11.51
C ASN A 211 -2.44 -15.15 12.03
N ILE A 212 -2.59 -14.75 13.30
CA ILE A 212 -1.72 -13.72 13.93
C ILE A 212 -0.41 -14.37 14.39
N VAL A 213 0.69 -14.00 13.75
CA VAL A 213 1.99 -14.69 13.92
C VAL A 213 3.09 -13.79 14.47
N GLY A 214 2.87 -12.48 14.62
CA GLY A 214 3.98 -11.59 14.90
C GLY A 214 3.64 -10.13 15.12
N LEU A 215 4.69 -9.32 15.25
CA LEU A 215 4.62 -7.88 15.39
C LEU A 215 5.22 -7.17 14.18
N MET A 216 4.66 -6.01 13.85
CA MET A 216 5.26 -5.04 12.95
C MET A 216 5.73 -3.84 13.76
N VAL A 217 7.01 -3.49 13.61
CA VAL A 217 7.61 -2.31 14.24
C VAL A 217 8.20 -1.41 13.17
N ILE A 218 7.95 -0.10 13.31
CA ILE A 218 8.53 0.95 12.49
C ILE A 218 9.23 1.91 13.44
N ALA A 219 10.55 2.05 13.30
CA ALA A 219 11.29 3.06 14.02
C ALA A 219 11.01 4.46 13.41
N PRO A 220 10.82 5.50 14.23
CA PRO A 220 10.75 6.87 13.75
C PRO A 220 12.00 7.26 12.95
N TYR A 221 11.81 8.07 11.92
CA TYR A 221 12.94 8.63 11.18
C TYR A 221 13.78 9.57 12.06
N GLY A 222 15.08 9.62 11.78
CA GLY A 222 16.00 10.56 12.45
C GLY A 222 16.51 10.11 13.83
N LEU A 223 16.13 8.91 14.28
CA LEU A 223 16.77 8.30 15.45
C LEU A 223 18.24 7.95 15.16
N SER A 224 19.06 8.00 16.21
CA SER A 224 20.42 7.48 16.14
C SER A 224 20.42 5.96 15.99
N PRO A 225 21.48 5.35 15.42
CA PRO A 225 21.58 3.89 15.29
C PRO A 225 21.24 3.12 16.57
N ALA A 226 21.80 3.53 17.70
CA ALA A 226 21.56 2.91 19.00
C ALA A 226 20.12 3.09 19.50
N ALA A 227 19.48 4.24 19.20
CA ALA A 227 18.08 4.45 19.55
C ALA A 227 17.15 3.60 18.66
N THR A 228 17.44 3.49 17.37
CA THR A 228 16.69 2.65 16.43
C THR A 228 16.76 1.17 16.82
N GLN A 229 17.96 0.66 17.12
CA GLN A 229 18.11 -0.72 17.58
C GLN A 229 17.31 -1.00 18.85
N LYS A 230 17.34 -0.09 19.84
CA LYS A 230 16.54 -0.22 21.07
C LYS A 230 15.04 -0.26 20.82
N VAL A 231 14.53 0.41 19.78
CA VAL A 231 13.10 0.31 19.42
C VAL A 231 12.76 -1.10 18.93
N PHE A 232 13.64 -1.73 18.15
CA PHE A 232 13.45 -3.08 17.66
C PHE A 232 13.61 -4.15 18.75
N GLU A 233 14.57 -3.99 19.66
CA GLU A 233 14.74 -4.87 20.84
C GLU A 233 13.48 -4.87 21.71
N ARG A 234 12.88 -3.71 21.96
CA ARG A 234 11.57 -3.61 22.67
C ARG A 234 10.45 -4.36 21.94
N GLY A 235 10.51 -4.44 20.61
CA GLY A 235 9.57 -5.22 19.81
C GLY A 235 9.72 -6.71 20.06
N GLN A 236 10.96 -7.20 20.09
CA GLN A 236 11.26 -8.59 20.43
C GLN A 236 10.83 -8.95 21.87
N ASP A 237 11.09 -8.06 22.83
CA ASP A 237 10.66 -8.24 24.22
C ASP A 237 9.14 -8.36 24.32
N LEU A 238 8.41 -7.47 23.63
CA LEU A 238 6.95 -7.50 23.63
C LEU A 238 6.37 -8.74 22.94
N ALA A 239 6.97 -9.18 21.83
CA ALA A 239 6.58 -10.43 21.18
C ALA A 239 6.74 -11.63 22.12
N THR A 240 7.85 -11.67 22.88
CA THR A 240 8.12 -12.71 23.88
C THR A 240 7.10 -12.67 25.02
N GLU A 241 6.76 -11.47 25.51
CA GLU A 241 5.74 -11.26 26.55
C GLU A 241 4.36 -11.77 26.09
N ILE A 242 3.91 -11.39 24.89
CA ILE A 242 2.61 -11.82 24.35
C ILE A 242 2.57 -13.34 24.13
N LYS A 243 3.65 -13.92 23.60
CA LYS A 243 3.76 -15.37 23.40
C LYS A 243 3.59 -16.14 24.71
N ALA A 244 4.16 -15.63 25.80
CA ALA A 244 4.03 -16.25 27.12
C ALA A 244 2.59 -16.22 27.65
N LEU A 245 1.80 -15.21 27.27
CA LEU A 245 0.39 -15.09 27.65
C LEU A 245 -0.54 -16.00 26.83
N THR A 246 -0.15 -16.36 25.61
CA THR A 246 -0.99 -17.07 24.63
C THR A 246 -0.24 -18.20 23.90
N PRO A 247 0.32 -19.18 24.64
CA PRO A 247 1.33 -20.11 24.13
C PRO A 247 0.86 -21.01 22.97
N ASN A 248 -0.45 -21.15 22.78
CA ASN A 248 -1.04 -22.09 21.84
C ASN A 248 -1.58 -21.46 20.56
N ARG A 249 -1.63 -20.12 20.45
CA ARG A 249 -2.35 -19.47 19.34
C ARG A 249 -1.67 -18.23 18.80
N LEU A 250 -1.43 -17.19 19.60
CA LEU A 250 -0.62 -16.04 19.13
C LEU A 250 0.85 -16.40 19.19
N ARG A 251 1.36 -16.96 18.09
CA ARG A 251 2.71 -17.54 18.03
C ARG A 251 3.83 -16.52 18.28
N MET A 252 3.64 -15.29 17.79
CA MET A 252 4.59 -14.18 17.91
C MET A 252 6.03 -14.56 17.51
N ASP A 253 6.16 -15.45 16.52
CA ASP A 253 7.43 -15.92 15.98
C ASP A 253 8.02 -14.92 14.96
N GLU A 254 7.18 -14.04 14.42
CA GLU A 254 7.54 -13.15 13.33
C GLU A 254 7.74 -11.70 13.78
N LEU A 255 8.85 -11.10 13.38
CA LEU A 255 9.18 -9.69 13.62
C LEU A 255 9.41 -8.98 12.29
N SER A 256 8.34 -8.33 11.82
CA SER A 256 8.35 -7.47 10.65
C SER A 256 8.89 -6.10 11.04
N MET A 257 10.19 -5.89 10.93
CA MET A 257 10.86 -4.64 11.27
C MET A 257 12.14 -4.44 10.45
N GLY A 258 12.55 -3.18 10.28
CA GLY A 258 13.64 -2.82 9.37
C GLY A 258 13.18 -2.49 7.95
N MET A 259 13.74 -1.40 7.44
CA MET A 259 13.56 -0.80 6.13
C MET A 259 14.94 -0.47 5.53
N SER A 260 14.98 0.11 4.33
CA SER A 260 16.23 0.38 3.60
C SER A 260 17.36 1.03 4.41
N GLY A 261 17.03 1.87 5.41
CA GLY A 261 18.01 2.61 6.20
C GLY A 261 18.39 2.01 7.55
N ASP A 262 17.68 0.98 8.02
CA ASP A 262 17.81 0.47 9.39
C ASP A 262 17.66 -1.06 9.51
N PHE A 263 17.56 -1.78 8.38
CA PHE A 263 17.34 -3.23 8.40
C PHE A 263 18.49 -4.01 9.07
N GLU A 264 19.74 -3.53 9.03
CA GLU A 264 20.86 -4.20 9.71
C GLU A 264 20.70 -4.16 11.23
N TRP A 265 20.22 -3.03 11.78
CA TRP A 265 19.92 -2.92 13.21
C TRP A 265 18.67 -3.72 13.58
N ALA A 266 17.71 -3.82 12.69
CA ALA A 266 16.54 -4.68 12.87
C ALA A 266 16.94 -6.16 12.93
N ILE A 267 17.81 -6.62 12.03
CA ILE A 267 18.35 -7.99 12.02
C ILE A 267 19.12 -8.27 13.31
N ALA A 268 19.98 -7.34 13.75
CA ALA A 268 20.70 -7.47 15.01
C ALA A 268 19.77 -7.60 16.23
N ALA A 269 18.58 -7.00 16.16
CA ALA A 269 17.52 -7.09 17.16
C ALA A 269 16.52 -8.24 16.93
N GLY A 270 16.81 -9.16 15.99
CA GLY A 270 16.00 -10.38 15.79
C GLY A 270 14.88 -10.28 14.74
N ALA A 271 14.93 -9.32 13.81
CA ALA A 271 13.95 -9.25 12.72
C ALA A 271 13.92 -10.55 11.90
N THR A 272 12.72 -11.06 11.63
CA THR A 272 12.50 -12.20 10.72
C THR A 272 12.04 -11.74 9.33
N MET A 273 11.57 -10.50 9.22
CA MET A 273 11.09 -9.88 7.99
C MET A 273 11.58 -8.44 7.87
N ILE A 274 12.28 -8.12 6.78
CA ILE A 274 12.72 -6.76 6.45
C ILE A 274 11.98 -6.26 5.20
N ARG A 275 11.68 -4.95 5.15
CA ARG A 275 10.86 -4.33 4.09
C ARG A 275 11.67 -3.32 3.29
N LEU A 276 12.20 -3.73 2.14
CA LEU A 276 13.16 -2.94 1.37
C LEU A 276 12.51 -2.31 0.13
N GLY A 277 12.65 -0.99 -0.01
CA GLY A 277 12.14 -0.25 -1.18
C GLY A 277 13.28 0.41 -1.94
N SER A 278 13.67 1.61 -1.49
CA SER A 278 14.72 2.41 -2.15
C SER A 278 16.07 1.72 -2.30
N SER A 279 16.43 0.79 -1.42
CA SER A 279 17.68 0.01 -1.57
C SER A 279 17.62 -0.99 -2.72
N LEU A 280 16.43 -1.44 -3.14
CA LEU A 280 16.22 -2.34 -4.27
C LEU A 280 15.93 -1.58 -5.57
N PHE A 281 15.12 -0.54 -5.51
CA PHE A 281 14.57 0.13 -6.69
C PHE A 281 15.19 1.50 -6.97
N GLY A 282 16.07 1.99 -6.10
CA GLY A 282 16.64 3.33 -6.20
C GLY A 282 15.68 4.43 -5.73
N ALA A 283 16.05 5.68 -6.02
CA ALA A 283 15.21 6.83 -5.71
C ALA A 283 13.99 6.86 -6.62
N ARG A 284 12.85 7.32 -6.07
CA ARG A 284 11.63 7.52 -6.85
C ARG A 284 11.83 8.70 -7.81
N GLN A 285 11.44 8.54 -9.06
CA GLN A 285 11.16 9.69 -9.92
C GLN A 285 9.92 10.39 -9.33
N ARG A 286 10.05 11.68 -9.03
CA ARG A 286 8.98 12.50 -8.45
C ARG A 286 8.24 13.24 -9.55
#